data_AF-A0A149QWB8-F1
#
_entry.id   AF-A0A149QWB8-F1
#
_cell.length_a   1.000
_cell.length_b   1.000
_cell.length_c   1.000
_cell.angle_alpha   90.00
_cell.angle_beta   90.00
_cell.angle_gamma   90.00
#
_symmetry.space_group_name_H-M   'P 1'
#
loop_
_entity.id
_entity.type
_entity.pdbx_description
1 polymer ?
#
loop_
_entity_poly.entity_id
_entity_poly.type
_entity_poly.pdbx_seq_one_letter_code
_entity_poly.pdbx_strand_id
1 'polypeptide(L)'
;MMARFRMLFLQAGLSTFSAASAATAPPAVLTPFIHDGSFEPGDYGFVRDAFSGATAQQVADWKAIEAYGKACMHDAALVQDAELKKLGVAASVPEQSGYQDHVCMQVNMAAAAPSGFKSWEDFQTAMSRSVPYFQTYEAAVHGAVQALESNPTKDTLEEQLTARTLPDQMWRFPMMGRSLQEIAGLDASTHTALSSRISLAVINVDWDNSHWARHVLETQGWASVLKAGHKPAKMLWTLVQHADVDPVFQVMALRQLEPLARSGQFPKQGYALLTDRVMLATTGKQHYGSQLSCQSHHYAPISLDAGGGNPKTLDARRADMNLPPEATYLKRFPAHC
;
A
#
# COMPACT_ATOMS: atom_id res chain seq x y z
N MET A 1 -0.28 22.88 2.96
CA MET A 1 -0.48 23.09 1.51
C MET A 1 0.29 21.98 0.81
N MET A 2 -0.35 20.83 0.57
CA MET A 2 0.26 19.73 -0.17
C MET A 2 0.56 20.22 -1.59
N ALA A 3 1.76 19.90 -2.10
CA ALA A 3 2.09 20.08 -3.50
C ALA A 3 1.19 19.13 -4.32
N ARG A 4 0.00 19.61 -4.69
CA ARG A 4 -0.88 18.91 -5.62
C ARG A 4 -0.18 18.90 -6.96
N PHE A 5 0.37 17.76 -7.37
CA PHE A 5 0.70 17.50 -8.76
C PHE A 5 -0.59 17.63 -9.57
N ARG A 6 -0.84 18.81 -10.13
CA ARG A 6 -1.96 19.05 -11.05
C ARG A 6 -1.66 18.34 -12.37
N MET A 7 -2.10 17.09 -12.49
CA MET A 7 -2.28 16.48 -13.81
C MET A 7 -3.55 17.06 -14.44
N LEU A 8 -3.38 17.81 -15.53
CA LEU A 8 -4.46 18.16 -16.44
C LEU A 8 -4.87 16.88 -17.20
N PHE A 9 -5.92 16.21 -16.73
CA PHE A 9 -6.55 15.12 -17.47
C PHE A 9 -7.29 15.69 -18.68
N LEU A 10 -6.78 15.45 -19.89
CA LEU A 10 -7.63 15.51 -21.10
C LEU A 10 -8.49 14.23 -21.12
N GLN A 11 -9.78 14.38 -20.82
CA GLN A 11 -10.77 13.34 -21.06
C GLN A 11 -10.90 13.10 -22.57
N ALA A 12 -10.45 11.95 -23.04
CA ALA A 12 -10.80 11.41 -24.34
C ALA A 12 -11.15 9.93 -24.19
N GLY A 13 -12.44 9.61 -24.38
CA GLY A 13 -12.93 8.22 -24.41
C GLY A 13 -14.29 8.05 -23.75
N LEU A 14 -15.37 8.37 -24.48
CA LEU A 14 -16.72 7.95 -24.13
C LEU A 14 -16.86 6.44 -24.38
N SER A 15 -16.49 5.66 -23.37
CA SER A 15 -16.83 4.23 -23.29
C SER A 15 -18.16 4.12 -22.55
N THR A 16 -19.14 3.47 -23.17
CA THR A 16 -20.45 3.17 -22.55
C THR A 16 -20.25 2.32 -21.29
N PHE A 17 -20.46 2.92 -20.12
CA PHE A 17 -20.44 2.21 -18.84
C PHE A 17 -21.64 1.27 -18.75
N SER A 18 -21.37 -0.04 -18.73
CA SER A 18 -22.30 -1.02 -18.18
C SER A 18 -22.51 -0.69 -16.69
N ALA A 19 -23.72 -0.84 -16.16
CA ALA A 19 -24.10 -0.44 -14.81
C ALA A 19 -23.17 -1.07 -13.76
N ALA A 20 -22.11 -0.35 -13.38
CA ALA A 20 -21.31 -0.65 -12.22
C ALA A 20 -22.20 -0.44 -11.00
N SER A 21 -22.19 -1.39 -10.06
CA SER A 21 -22.72 -1.18 -8.72
C SER A 21 -22.19 0.17 -8.24
N ALA A 22 -23.07 1.11 -7.90
CA ALA A 22 -22.63 2.37 -7.33
C ALA A 22 -21.87 2.04 -6.05
N ALA A 23 -20.61 2.47 -5.96
CA ALA A 23 -19.79 2.24 -4.78
C ALA A 23 -20.57 2.65 -3.52
N THR A 24 -20.54 1.79 -2.50
CA THR A 24 -21.21 2.08 -1.23
C THR A 24 -20.78 3.47 -0.74
N ALA A 25 -21.75 4.35 -0.46
CA ALA A 25 -21.46 5.72 -0.03
C ALA A 25 -21.02 5.75 1.45
N PRO A 26 -20.03 6.59 1.82
CA PRO A 26 -19.67 6.80 3.22
C PRO A 26 -20.84 7.34 4.05
N PRO A 27 -21.01 6.92 5.31
CA PRO A 27 -22.05 7.45 6.18
C PRO A 27 -21.82 8.94 6.47
N ALA A 28 -22.90 9.69 6.69
CA ALA A 28 -22.87 11.14 6.85
C ALA A 28 -21.95 11.64 7.98
N VAL A 29 -21.74 10.83 9.02
CA VAL A 29 -20.80 11.13 10.11
C VAL A 29 -19.36 11.29 9.63
N LEU A 30 -18.98 10.66 8.51
CA LEU A 30 -17.65 10.77 7.93
C LEU A 30 -17.49 11.98 6.98
N THR A 31 -18.58 12.63 6.57
CA THR A 31 -18.54 13.77 5.63
C THR A 31 -17.57 14.87 6.04
N PRO A 32 -17.49 15.30 7.33
CA PRO A 32 -16.53 16.34 7.75
C PRO A 32 -15.07 15.96 7.60
N PHE A 33 -14.76 14.66 7.44
CA PHE A 33 -13.41 14.12 7.35
C PHE A 33 -13.01 13.77 5.92
N ILE A 34 -13.92 13.91 4.94
CA ILE A 34 -13.65 13.57 3.55
C ILE A 34 -13.48 14.85 2.75
N HIS A 35 -12.30 15.02 2.14
CA HIS A 35 -11.93 16.19 1.36
C HIS A 35 -11.29 15.73 0.04
N ASP A 36 -11.83 16.20 -1.09
CA ASP A 36 -11.29 15.93 -2.43
C ASP A 36 -10.99 14.43 -2.71
N GLY A 37 -11.85 13.53 -2.22
CA GLY A 37 -11.69 12.08 -2.42
C GLY A 37 -10.69 11.40 -1.48
N SER A 38 -10.19 12.10 -0.45
CA SER A 38 -9.36 11.55 0.62
C SER A 38 -10.03 11.69 1.98
N PHE A 39 -9.83 10.71 2.85
CA PHE A 39 -10.24 10.72 4.24
C PHE A 39 -9.10 11.17 5.16
N GLU A 40 -9.33 12.25 5.89
CA GLU A 40 -8.42 12.85 6.84
C GLU A 40 -9.00 12.69 8.26
N PRO A 41 -8.50 11.75 9.09
CA PRO A 41 -9.11 11.43 10.37
C PRO A 41 -8.99 12.55 11.42
N GLY A 42 -8.17 13.58 11.18
CA GLY A 42 -7.95 14.70 12.10
C GLY A 42 -7.45 14.26 13.48
N ASP A 43 -8.24 14.59 14.50
CA ASP A 43 -8.06 14.20 15.91
C ASP A 43 -8.63 12.82 16.23
N TYR A 44 -9.16 12.11 15.23
CA TYR A 44 -9.86 10.84 15.35
C TYR A 44 -11.15 10.94 16.19
N GLY A 45 -11.79 12.11 16.25
CA GLY A 45 -13.07 12.31 16.94
C GLY A 45 -14.14 11.27 16.56
N PHE A 46 -14.16 10.85 15.29
CA PHE A 46 -15.12 9.88 14.75
C PHE A 46 -15.04 8.48 15.38
N VAL A 47 -13.93 8.12 16.04
CA VAL A 47 -13.80 6.82 16.73
C VAL A 47 -14.17 6.88 18.21
N ARG A 48 -14.56 8.05 18.74
CA ARG A 48 -15.09 8.18 20.11
C ARG A 48 -16.18 7.15 20.40
N ASP A 49 -16.91 6.87 19.35
CA ASP A 49 -18.11 6.07 19.29
C ASP A 49 -17.84 4.56 19.49
N ALA A 50 -16.57 4.14 19.34
CA ALA A 50 -16.09 2.79 19.60
C ALA A 50 -15.80 2.50 21.08
N PHE A 51 -15.76 3.53 21.94
CA PHE A 51 -15.41 3.41 23.36
C PHE A 51 -16.62 3.45 24.29
N SER A 52 -16.45 2.89 25.49
CA SER A 52 -17.47 2.97 26.55
C SER A 52 -17.85 4.42 26.88
N GLY A 53 -19.10 4.60 27.34
CA GLY A 53 -19.65 5.92 27.63
C GLY A 53 -19.97 6.77 26.40
N ALA A 54 -20.02 6.19 25.19
CA ALA A 54 -20.53 6.85 24.00
C ALA A 54 -22.04 7.12 24.11
N THR A 55 -22.52 8.21 23.51
CA THR A 55 -23.96 8.50 23.42
C THR A 55 -24.67 7.52 22.49
N ALA A 56 -26.00 7.46 22.53
CA ALA A 56 -26.78 6.59 21.64
C ALA A 56 -26.55 6.93 20.15
N GLN A 57 -26.40 8.21 19.81
CA GLN A 57 -26.10 8.65 18.44
C GLN A 57 -24.73 8.17 17.99
N GLN A 58 -23.71 8.36 18.84
CA GLN A 58 -22.35 7.88 18.60
C GLN A 58 -22.33 6.37 18.36
N VAL A 59 -22.96 5.58 19.22
CA VAL A 59 -23.06 4.12 19.01
C VAL A 59 -23.72 3.76 17.67
N ALA A 60 -24.70 4.54 17.20
CA ALA A 60 -25.32 4.33 15.90
C ALA A 60 -24.38 4.71 14.74
N ASP A 61 -23.65 5.82 14.87
CA ASP A 61 -22.66 6.29 13.91
C ASP A 61 -21.51 5.29 13.75
N TRP A 62 -20.98 4.75 14.86
CA TRP A 62 -19.97 3.67 14.81
C TRP A 62 -20.45 2.44 14.06
N LYS A 63 -21.66 1.97 14.33
CA LYS A 63 -22.25 0.83 13.61
C LYS A 63 -22.37 1.12 12.11
N ALA A 64 -22.70 2.36 11.73
CA ALA A 64 -22.76 2.76 10.33
C ALA A 64 -21.38 2.75 9.68
N ILE A 65 -20.33 3.21 10.39
CA ILE A 65 -18.94 3.16 9.92
C ILE A 65 -18.47 1.70 9.76
N GLU A 66 -18.73 0.82 10.72
CA GLU A 66 -18.39 -0.60 10.61
C GLU A 66 -19.12 -1.30 9.46
N ALA A 67 -20.41 -0.98 9.27
CA ALA A 67 -21.20 -1.52 8.17
C ALA A 67 -20.66 -1.03 6.81
N TYR A 68 -20.35 0.27 6.70
CA TYR A 68 -19.71 0.86 5.53
C TYR A 68 -18.36 0.19 5.23
N GLY A 69 -17.49 0.04 6.23
CA GLY A 69 -16.16 -0.54 6.05
C GLY A 69 -16.21 -1.94 5.45
N LYS A 70 -17.13 -2.79 5.93
CA LYS A 70 -17.36 -4.13 5.39
C LYS A 70 -17.93 -4.10 3.97
N ALA A 71 -18.94 -3.27 3.73
CA ALA A 71 -19.60 -3.19 2.43
C ALA A 71 -18.66 -2.65 1.34
N CYS A 72 -17.91 -1.57 1.63
CA CYS A 72 -17.01 -0.97 0.65
C CYS A 72 -15.86 -1.90 0.27
N MET A 73 -15.28 -2.66 1.20
CA MET A 73 -14.23 -3.64 0.88
C MET A 73 -14.77 -4.81 0.05
N HIS A 74 -15.98 -5.28 0.35
CA HIS A 74 -16.64 -6.32 -0.43
C HIS A 74 -16.92 -5.85 -1.87
N ASP A 75 -17.52 -4.67 -2.04
CA ASP A 75 -17.79 -4.07 -3.35
C ASP A 75 -16.49 -3.88 -4.15
N ALA A 76 -15.44 -3.36 -3.51
CA ALA A 76 -14.13 -3.17 -4.12
C ALA A 76 -13.51 -4.51 -4.59
N ALA A 77 -13.62 -5.57 -3.78
CA ALA A 77 -13.15 -6.90 -4.16
C ALA A 77 -13.93 -7.46 -5.37
N LEU A 78 -15.25 -7.29 -5.42
CA LEU A 78 -16.07 -7.72 -6.56
C LEU A 78 -15.67 -7.00 -7.86
N VAL A 79 -15.43 -5.68 -7.80
CA VAL A 79 -14.95 -4.89 -8.94
C VAL A 79 -13.59 -5.41 -9.40
N GLN A 80 -12.66 -5.60 -8.45
CA GLN A 80 -11.31 -6.06 -8.76
C GLN A 80 -11.29 -7.45 -9.39
N ASP A 81 -12.09 -8.38 -8.86
CA ASP A 81 -12.31 -9.71 -9.42
C ASP A 81 -12.84 -9.65 -10.86
N ALA A 82 -13.80 -8.76 -11.12
CA ALA A 82 -14.37 -8.58 -12.46
C ALA A 82 -13.33 -8.06 -13.46
N GLU A 83 -12.50 -7.09 -13.08
CA GLU A 83 -11.43 -6.56 -13.92
C GLU A 83 -10.33 -7.61 -14.18
N LEU A 84 -9.95 -8.39 -13.17
CA LEU A 84 -8.99 -9.50 -13.34
C LEU A 84 -9.54 -10.58 -14.29
N LYS A 85 -10.84 -10.89 -14.22
CA LYS A 85 -11.50 -11.81 -15.16
C LYS A 85 -11.45 -11.31 -16.60
N LYS A 86 -11.62 -10.00 -16.85
CA LYS A 86 -11.45 -9.41 -18.19
C LYS A 86 -10.04 -9.58 -18.73
N LEU A 87 -9.03 -9.60 -17.84
CA LEU A 87 -7.66 -9.91 -18.18
C LEU A 87 -7.40 -11.42 -18.37
N GLY A 88 -8.40 -12.30 -18.20
CA GLY A 88 -8.24 -13.75 -18.28
C GLY A 88 -7.51 -14.34 -17.07
N VAL A 89 -7.47 -13.63 -15.94
CA VAL A 89 -6.92 -14.16 -14.69
C VAL A 89 -8.05 -14.81 -13.90
N ALA A 90 -7.90 -16.11 -13.61
CA ALA A 90 -8.75 -16.79 -12.64
C ALA A 90 -8.31 -16.37 -11.23
N ALA A 91 -8.95 -15.32 -10.71
CA ALA A 91 -8.67 -14.76 -9.39
C ALA A 91 -9.77 -15.12 -8.38
N SER A 92 -9.35 -15.13 -7.12
CA SER A 92 -10.18 -15.12 -5.91
C SER A 92 -9.57 -14.06 -5.00
N VAL A 93 -9.89 -12.79 -5.26
CA VAL A 93 -9.34 -11.67 -4.50
C VAL A 93 -9.88 -11.67 -3.06
N PRO A 94 -9.03 -11.45 -2.04
CA PRO A 94 -9.48 -11.37 -0.64
C PRO A 94 -10.49 -10.23 -0.40
N GLU A 95 -11.62 -10.50 0.26
CA GLU A 95 -12.66 -9.48 0.53
C GLU A 95 -12.33 -8.50 1.69
N GLN A 96 -11.05 -8.31 2.02
CA GLN A 96 -10.60 -7.54 3.20
C GLN A 96 -9.68 -6.37 2.82
N SER A 97 -9.88 -5.79 1.64
CA SER A 97 -9.09 -4.65 1.17
C SER A 97 -9.96 -3.70 0.34
N GLY A 98 -9.72 -2.39 0.47
CA GLY A 98 -10.36 -1.36 -0.34
C GLY A 98 -9.68 -1.20 -1.71
N TYR A 99 -9.73 -2.23 -2.55
CA TYR A 99 -9.10 -2.20 -3.88
C TYR A 99 -9.62 -1.05 -4.73
N GLN A 100 -8.71 -0.19 -5.21
CA GLN A 100 -9.06 0.98 -6.02
C GLN A 100 -10.17 1.88 -5.40
N ASP A 101 -10.40 1.79 -4.09
CA ASP A 101 -11.30 2.67 -3.32
C ASP A 101 -10.50 3.29 -2.16
N HIS A 102 -9.96 4.48 -2.43
CA HIS A 102 -9.05 5.19 -1.53
C HIS A 102 -9.71 5.52 -0.19
N VAL A 103 -10.94 6.04 -0.24
CA VAL A 103 -11.70 6.42 0.97
C VAL A 103 -12.04 5.17 1.78
N CYS A 104 -12.49 4.09 1.15
CA CYS A 104 -12.74 2.82 1.84
C CYS A 104 -11.49 2.32 2.57
N MET A 105 -10.33 2.33 1.90
CA MET A 105 -9.07 1.87 2.49
C MET A 105 -8.63 2.75 3.66
N GLN A 106 -8.70 4.08 3.50
CA GLN A 106 -8.33 5.03 4.56
C GLN A 106 -9.26 4.94 5.78
N VAL A 107 -10.58 4.85 5.56
CA VAL A 107 -11.56 4.72 6.65
C VAL A 107 -11.34 3.42 7.42
N ASN A 108 -11.19 2.28 6.75
CA ASN A 108 -10.95 1.00 7.41
C ASN A 108 -9.63 1.00 8.20
N MET A 109 -8.56 1.56 7.64
CA MET A 109 -7.28 1.69 8.34
C MET A 109 -7.39 2.60 9.57
N ALA A 110 -8.05 3.75 9.44
CA ALA A 110 -8.23 4.69 10.55
C ALA A 110 -9.16 4.15 11.65
N ALA A 111 -10.22 3.44 11.27
CA ALA A 111 -11.17 2.81 12.20
C ALA A 111 -10.53 1.67 13.01
N ALA A 112 -9.42 1.08 12.54
CA ALA A 112 -8.68 0.07 13.30
C ALA A 112 -7.77 0.66 14.40
N ALA A 113 -7.41 1.96 14.31
CA ALA A 113 -6.48 2.64 15.22
C ALA A 113 -6.82 2.54 16.74
N PRO A 114 -8.10 2.51 17.17
CA PRO A 114 -8.47 2.30 18.58
C PRO A 114 -8.08 0.93 19.15
N SER A 115 -7.76 -0.05 18.30
CA SER A 115 -7.47 -1.42 18.74
C SER A 115 -6.27 -1.45 19.69
N GLY A 116 -6.45 -2.07 20.86
CA GLY A 116 -5.42 -2.16 21.89
C GLY A 116 -5.44 -1.04 22.94
N PHE A 117 -6.27 -0.02 22.77
CA PHE A 117 -6.49 1.02 23.79
C PHE A 117 -7.64 0.64 24.73
N LYS A 118 -7.49 0.91 26.03
CA LYS A 118 -8.48 0.53 27.05
C LYS A 118 -9.59 1.56 27.24
N SER A 119 -9.31 2.82 26.93
CA SER A 119 -10.24 3.92 27.13
C SER A 119 -10.06 5.01 26.06
N TRP A 120 -11.10 5.83 25.89
CA TRP A 120 -11.05 7.00 25.00
C TRP A 120 -9.95 7.98 25.40
N GLU A 121 -9.76 8.19 26.71
CA GLU A 121 -8.78 9.13 27.23
C GLU A 121 -7.35 8.65 26.94
N ASP A 122 -7.06 7.36 27.11
CA ASP A 122 -5.76 6.78 26.76
C ASP A 122 -5.47 6.95 25.26
N PHE A 123 -6.46 6.64 24.42
CA PHE A 123 -6.36 6.78 22.97
C PHE A 123 -6.13 8.23 22.55
N GLN A 124 -6.96 9.17 23.00
CA GLN A 124 -6.82 10.59 22.67
C GLN A 124 -5.50 11.18 23.16
N THR A 125 -5.05 10.77 24.36
CA THR A 125 -3.75 11.19 24.91
C THR A 125 -2.61 10.72 24.01
N ALA A 126 -2.61 9.45 23.61
CA ALA A 126 -1.61 8.90 22.70
C ALA A 126 -1.65 9.55 21.31
N MET A 127 -2.86 9.78 20.76
CA MET A 127 -3.05 10.44 19.47
C MET A 127 -2.61 11.90 19.47
N SER A 128 -2.77 12.59 20.59
CA SER A 128 -2.28 13.96 20.80
C SER A 128 -0.75 13.98 20.95
N ARG A 129 -0.18 13.06 21.73
CA ARG A 129 1.27 12.94 21.92
C ARG A 129 2.01 12.57 20.64
N SER A 130 1.38 11.83 19.73
CA SER A 130 1.99 11.44 18.45
C SER A 130 2.10 12.58 17.43
N VAL A 131 1.30 13.66 17.57
CA VAL A 131 1.24 14.79 16.62
C VAL A 131 2.61 15.41 16.33
N PRO A 132 3.40 15.89 17.33
CA PRO A 132 4.67 16.54 17.04
C PRO A 132 5.67 15.63 16.33
N TYR A 133 5.66 14.33 16.64
CA TYR A 133 6.52 13.35 15.96
C TYR A 133 6.10 13.16 14.50
N PHE A 134 4.80 12.97 14.27
CA PHE A 134 4.26 12.82 12.92
C PHE A 134 4.52 14.05 12.07
N GLN A 135 4.20 15.25 12.58
CA GLN A 135 4.39 16.52 11.85
C GLN A 135 5.86 16.83 11.58
N THR A 136 6.77 16.50 12.51
CA THR A 136 8.21 16.66 12.27
C THR A 136 8.68 15.75 11.16
N TYR A 137 8.22 14.49 11.16
CA TYR A 137 8.57 13.53 10.11
C TYR A 137 7.97 13.94 8.75
N GLU A 138 6.70 14.34 8.73
CA GLU A 138 6.00 14.85 7.55
C GLU A 138 6.72 16.06 6.95
N ALA A 139 7.13 17.03 7.79
CA ALA A 139 7.89 18.19 7.35
C ALA A 139 9.25 17.81 6.74
N ALA A 140 9.93 16.79 7.29
CA ALA A 140 11.17 16.28 6.74
C ALA A 140 10.96 15.61 5.37
N VAL A 141 9.90 14.81 5.21
CA VAL A 141 9.53 14.21 3.92
C VAL A 141 9.24 15.31 2.89
N HIS A 142 8.41 16.29 3.24
CA HIS A 142 8.08 17.40 2.35
C HIS A 142 9.31 18.24 1.98
N GLY A 143 10.17 18.56 2.94
CA GLY A 143 11.41 19.29 2.69
C GLY A 143 12.35 18.54 1.75
N ALA A 144 12.44 17.21 1.88
CA ALA A 144 13.25 16.37 1.00
C ALA A 144 12.73 16.38 -0.45
N VAL A 145 11.41 16.27 -0.64
CA VAL A 145 10.80 16.37 -1.98
C VAL A 145 10.98 17.75 -2.59
N GLN A 146 10.75 18.83 -1.82
CA GLN A 146 10.93 20.20 -2.30
C GLN A 146 12.38 20.48 -2.72
N ALA A 147 13.36 19.92 -2.00
CA ALA A 147 14.77 20.07 -2.37
C ALA A 147 15.06 19.45 -3.75
N LEU A 148 14.43 18.32 -4.09
CA LEU A 148 14.55 17.68 -5.41
C LEU A 148 13.88 18.51 -6.51
N GLU A 149 12.68 19.03 -6.25
CA GLU A 149 11.86 19.77 -7.24
C GLU A 149 12.34 21.21 -7.49
N SER A 150 13.32 21.70 -6.72
CA SER A 150 13.81 23.09 -6.79
C SER A 150 14.44 23.50 -8.12
N ASN A 151 14.70 22.56 -9.04
CA ASN A 151 15.21 22.83 -10.38
C ASN A 151 14.17 22.53 -11.47
N PRO A 152 13.40 23.54 -11.94
CA PRO A 152 12.31 23.35 -12.90
C PRO A 152 12.77 22.97 -14.31
N THR A 153 14.09 22.96 -14.57
CA THR A 153 14.66 22.56 -15.87
C THR A 153 15.03 21.07 -15.93
N LYS A 154 14.98 20.36 -14.79
CA LYS A 154 15.29 18.93 -14.68
C LYS A 154 14.02 18.12 -14.48
N ASP A 155 13.36 17.77 -15.60
CA ASP A 155 12.17 16.91 -15.59
C ASP A 155 12.44 15.58 -16.32
N THR A 156 13.51 14.89 -15.94
CA THR A 156 13.79 13.56 -16.48
C THR A 156 12.94 12.51 -15.76
N LEU A 157 12.68 11.38 -16.41
CA LEU A 157 11.99 10.25 -15.77
C LEU A 157 12.69 9.80 -14.48
N GLU A 158 14.02 9.88 -14.40
CA GLU A 158 14.76 9.57 -13.18
C GLU A 158 14.45 10.53 -12.03
N GLU A 159 14.34 11.83 -12.30
CA GLU A 159 14.00 12.84 -11.29
C GLU A 159 12.54 12.68 -10.83
N GLN A 160 11.60 12.48 -11.76
CA GLN A 160 10.20 12.20 -11.42
C GLN A 160 10.06 10.95 -10.54
N LEU A 161 10.78 9.88 -10.88
CA LEU A 161 10.80 8.67 -10.08
C LEU A 161 11.47 8.87 -8.72
N THR A 162 12.54 9.66 -8.65
CA THR A 162 13.23 9.95 -7.40
C THR A 162 12.32 10.72 -6.45
N ALA A 163 11.60 11.74 -6.94
CA ALA A 163 10.63 12.52 -6.17
C ALA A 163 9.45 11.69 -5.63
N ARG A 164 9.17 10.52 -6.24
CA ARG A 164 8.10 9.60 -5.84
C ARG A 164 8.55 8.46 -4.96
N THR A 165 9.67 7.82 -5.31
CA THR A 165 10.23 6.69 -4.54
C THR A 165 10.84 7.17 -3.23
N LEU A 166 11.37 8.40 -3.16
CA LEU A 166 11.92 8.92 -1.91
C LEU A 166 10.86 9.00 -0.79
N PRO A 167 9.72 9.71 -0.94
CA PRO A 167 8.69 9.74 0.11
C PRO A 167 8.09 8.36 0.37
N ASP A 168 7.91 7.51 -0.65
CA ASP A 168 7.46 6.12 -0.49
C ASP A 168 8.37 5.33 0.47
N GLN A 169 9.69 5.40 0.27
CA GLN A 169 10.63 4.71 1.15
C GLN A 169 10.72 5.38 2.52
N MET A 170 10.70 6.72 2.58
CA MET A 170 10.73 7.46 3.84
C MET A 170 9.57 7.01 4.74
N TRP A 171 8.31 7.07 4.29
CA TRP A 171 7.18 6.66 5.14
C TRP A 171 7.22 5.21 5.61
N ARG A 172 7.90 4.31 4.88
CA ARG A 172 8.04 2.90 5.25
C ARG A 172 9.19 2.62 6.21
N PHE A 173 10.28 3.40 6.19
CA PHE A 173 11.43 3.17 7.08
C PHE A 173 11.08 3.18 8.57
N PRO A 174 10.18 4.07 9.07
CA PRO A 174 9.60 3.99 10.40
C PRO A 174 8.96 2.63 10.73
N MET A 175 8.28 2.02 9.76
CA MET A 175 7.52 0.77 9.94
C MET A 175 8.40 -0.48 9.84
N MET A 176 9.44 -0.47 9.00
CA MET A 176 10.26 -1.64 8.67
C MET A 176 11.47 -1.84 9.60
N GLY A 177 11.69 -0.98 10.60
CA GLY A 177 12.91 -1.00 11.38
C GLY A 177 12.76 -0.54 12.82
N ARG A 178 13.89 -0.41 13.50
CA ARG A 178 14.00 0.10 14.87
C ARG A 178 13.82 1.62 14.96
N SER A 179 13.69 2.33 13.83
CA SER A 179 13.72 3.80 13.79
C SER A 179 12.63 4.45 14.64
N LEU A 180 11.40 3.93 14.65
CA LEU A 180 10.37 4.38 15.60
C LEU A 180 10.65 3.94 17.04
N GLN A 181 11.21 2.74 17.20
CA GLN A 181 11.52 2.13 18.50
C GLN A 181 12.68 2.83 19.22
N GLU A 182 13.56 3.50 18.47
CA GLU A 182 14.74 4.22 18.96
C GLU A 182 14.45 5.70 19.30
N ILE A 183 13.23 6.18 19.06
CA ILE A 183 12.83 7.55 19.44
C ILE A 183 12.74 7.65 20.96
N ALA A 184 13.66 8.41 21.57
CA ALA A 184 13.65 8.64 23.00
C ALA A 184 12.37 9.33 23.48
N GLY A 185 11.82 8.85 24.61
CA GLY A 185 10.62 9.41 25.24
C GLY A 185 9.30 8.97 24.60
N LEU A 186 9.33 8.11 23.58
CA LEU A 186 8.13 7.57 22.98
C LEU A 186 7.62 6.36 23.79
N ASP A 187 6.56 6.56 24.56
CA ASP A 187 5.90 5.45 25.25
C ASP A 187 5.15 4.52 24.25
N ALA A 188 4.86 3.29 24.67
CA ALA A 188 4.27 2.28 23.79
C ALA A 188 2.92 2.70 23.18
N SER A 189 2.10 3.44 23.94
CA SER A 189 0.80 3.90 23.44
C SER A 189 0.95 4.99 22.38
N THR A 190 1.87 5.94 22.61
CA THR A 190 2.22 6.97 21.64
C THR A 190 2.86 6.37 20.39
N HIS A 191 3.68 5.31 20.53
CA HIS A 191 4.23 4.57 19.39
C HIS A 191 3.13 3.94 18.51
N THR A 192 2.13 3.28 19.11
CA THR A 192 0.98 2.71 18.39
C THR A 192 0.17 3.79 17.65
N ALA A 193 -0.09 4.91 18.33
CA ALA A 193 -0.76 6.06 17.74
C ALA A 193 0.01 6.65 16.54
N LEU A 194 1.33 6.85 16.69
CA LEU A 194 2.20 7.34 15.63
C LEU A 194 2.24 6.38 14.44
N SER A 195 2.33 5.07 14.70
CA SER A 195 2.30 4.03 13.67
C SER A 195 1.01 4.09 12.85
N SER A 196 -0.14 4.31 13.49
CA SER A 196 -1.43 4.44 12.80
C SER A 196 -1.47 5.63 11.82
N ARG A 197 -0.88 6.78 12.21
CA ARG A 197 -0.77 7.96 11.31
C ARG A 197 0.17 7.70 10.14
N ILE A 198 1.31 7.06 10.40
CA ILE A 198 2.30 6.71 9.37
C ILE A 198 1.71 5.72 8.36
N SER A 199 0.96 4.71 8.82
CA SER A 199 0.30 3.74 7.94
C SER A 199 -0.67 4.42 6.95
N LEU A 200 -1.42 5.43 7.38
CA LEU A 200 -2.27 6.21 6.47
C LEU A 200 -1.45 7.03 5.47
N ALA A 201 -0.32 7.60 5.88
CA ALA A 201 0.59 8.32 4.97
C ALA A 201 1.17 7.38 3.90
N VAL A 202 1.53 6.14 4.27
CA VAL A 202 1.96 5.10 3.32
C VAL A 202 0.86 4.80 2.30
N ILE A 203 -0.38 4.57 2.75
CA ILE A 203 -1.51 4.29 1.84
C ILE A 203 -1.71 5.44 0.84
N ASN A 204 -1.61 6.68 1.28
CA ASN A 204 -1.79 7.84 0.40
C ASN A 204 -0.70 7.92 -0.66
N VAL A 205 0.56 7.67 -0.26
CA VAL A 205 1.70 7.67 -1.19
C VAL A 205 1.61 6.50 -2.16
N ASP A 206 1.20 5.31 -1.70
CA ASP A 206 0.98 4.13 -2.55
C ASP A 206 -0.12 4.37 -3.58
N TRP A 207 -1.23 4.98 -3.15
CA TRP A 207 -2.35 5.36 -4.02
C TRP A 207 -1.85 6.28 -5.15
N ASP A 208 -1.25 7.41 -4.80
CA ASP A 208 -0.77 8.40 -5.78
C ASP A 208 0.30 7.81 -6.71
N ASN A 209 1.20 6.98 -6.17
CA ASN A 209 2.25 6.35 -6.95
C ASN A 209 1.73 5.25 -7.88
N SER A 210 0.73 4.48 -7.47
CA SER A 210 0.14 3.43 -8.30
C SER A 210 -0.52 4.01 -9.55
N HIS A 211 -1.32 5.09 -9.41
CA HIS A 211 -1.95 5.76 -10.55
C HIS A 211 -0.92 6.39 -11.50
N TRP A 212 0.12 7.03 -10.96
CA TRP A 212 1.17 7.60 -11.78
C TRP A 212 2.01 6.52 -12.49
N ALA A 213 2.40 5.45 -11.78
CA ALA A 213 3.18 4.36 -12.35
C ALA A 213 2.38 3.62 -13.45
N ARG A 214 1.07 3.45 -13.24
CA ARG A 214 0.13 2.95 -14.26
C ARG A 214 0.15 3.81 -15.50
N HIS A 215 0.00 5.13 -15.35
CA HIS A 215 0.05 6.05 -16.48
C HIS A 215 1.38 5.96 -17.25
N VAL A 216 2.52 5.88 -16.56
CA VAL A 216 3.84 5.73 -17.19
C VAL A 216 3.92 4.41 -17.98
N LEU A 217 3.45 3.31 -17.42
CA LEU A 217 3.50 2.01 -18.10
C LEU A 217 2.51 1.90 -19.26
N GLU A 218 1.34 2.53 -19.18
CA GLU A 218 0.37 2.58 -20.26
C GLU A 218 0.83 3.44 -21.43
N THR A 219 1.54 4.54 -21.15
CA THR A 219 1.98 5.50 -22.19
C THR A 219 3.36 5.21 -22.76
N GLN A 220 4.29 4.69 -21.95
CA GLN A 220 5.69 4.51 -22.34
C GLN A 220 6.13 3.04 -22.35
N GLY A 221 5.51 2.20 -21.50
CA GLY A 221 5.88 0.81 -21.30
C GLY A 221 7.28 0.60 -20.69
N TRP A 222 7.55 -0.63 -20.26
CA TRP A 222 8.82 -0.97 -19.61
C TRP A 222 10.06 -0.79 -20.48
N ALA A 223 9.94 -1.00 -21.80
CA ALA A 223 11.09 -0.87 -22.70
C ALA A 223 11.65 0.57 -22.72
N SER A 224 10.77 1.58 -22.68
CA SER A 224 11.18 2.99 -22.57
C SER A 224 11.88 3.26 -21.23
N VAL A 225 11.30 2.75 -20.13
CA VAL A 225 11.84 2.92 -18.78
C VAL A 225 13.22 2.27 -18.65
N LEU A 226 13.40 1.07 -19.22
CA LEU A 226 14.70 0.39 -19.24
C LEU A 226 15.75 1.14 -20.06
N LYS A 227 15.34 1.79 -21.16
CA LYS A 227 16.23 2.66 -21.95
C LYS A 227 16.69 3.89 -21.16
N ALA A 228 15.88 4.37 -20.21
CA ALA A 228 16.29 5.43 -19.28
C ALA A 228 17.29 4.94 -18.22
N GLY A 229 17.45 3.62 -18.04
CA GLY A 229 18.49 3.01 -17.24
C GLY A 229 17.98 2.12 -16.10
N HIS A 230 18.89 1.36 -15.49
CA HIS A 230 18.57 0.40 -14.42
C HIS A 230 17.99 1.06 -13.16
N LYS A 231 18.45 2.28 -12.82
CA LYS A 231 17.97 3.00 -11.62
C LYS A 231 16.51 3.44 -11.79
N PRO A 232 16.10 4.14 -12.86
CA PRO A 232 14.69 4.37 -13.18
C PRO A 232 13.83 3.10 -13.19
N ALA A 233 14.27 2.04 -13.88
CA ALA A 233 13.52 0.80 -13.95
C ALA A 233 13.30 0.17 -12.57
N LYS A 234 14.32 0.20 -11.69
CA LYS A 234 14.19 -0.29 -10.31
C LYS A 234 13.22 0.57 -9.50
N MET A 235 13.28 1.90 -9.61
CA MET A 235 12.38 2.81 -8.89
C MET A 235 10.92 2.61 -9.32
N LEU A 236 10.65 2.54 -10.63
CA LEU A 236 9.31 2.27 -11.13
C LEU A 236 8.82 0.89 -10.67
N TRP A 237 9.68 -0.12 -10.70
CA TRP A 237 9.36 -1.45 -10.19
C TRP A 237 9.01 -1.43 -8.70
N THR A 238 9.70 -0.63 -7.88
CA THR A 238 9.33 -0.44 -6.47
C THR A 238 7.93 0.14 -6.32
N LEU A 239 7.55 1.15 -7.13
CA LEU A 239 6.20 1.71 -7.07
C LEU A 239 5.13 0.68 -7.48
N VAL A 240 5.41 -0.14 -8.51
CA VAL A 240 4.53 -1.25 -8.92
C VAL A 240 4.40 -2.31 -7.83
N GLN A 241 5.49 -2.67 -7.16
CA GLN A 241 5.49 -3.60 -6.03
C GLN A 241 4.59 -3.14 -4.89
N HIS A 242 4.45 -1.83 -4.69
CA HIS A 242 3.70 -1.24 -3.59
C HIS A 242 2.23 -0.94 -3.92
N ALA A 243 1.82 -1.17 -5.17
CA ALA A 243 0.43 -1.05 -5.59
C ALA A 243 -0.43 -2.25 -5.14
N ASP A 244 -0.34 -2.64 -3.86
CA ASP A 244 -1.02 -3.82 -3.30
C ASP A 244 -2.56 -3.71 -3.31
N VAL A 245 -3.07 -2.47 -3.33
CA VAL A 245 -4.52 -2.17 -3.52
C VAL A 245 -4.93 -2.10 -4.99
N ASP A 246 -4.01 -2.40 -5.92
CA ASP A 246 -4.28 -2.50 -7.37
C ASP A 246 -3.70 -3.78 -8.02
N PRO A 247 -4.22 -4.98 -7.65
CA PRO A 247 -3.82 -6.24 -8.28
C PRO A 247 -3.91 -6.27 -9.82
N VAL A 248 -4.90 -5.58 -10.42
CA VAL A 248 -5.08 -5.45 -11.87
C VAL A 248 -3.87 -4.77 -12.48
N PHE A 249 -3.43 -3.65 -11.92
CA PHE A 249 -2.21 -2.97 -12.36
C PHE A 249 -0.99 -3.87 -12.21
N GLN A 250 -0.82 -4.53 -11.06
CA GLN A 250 0.32 -5.42 -10.84
C GLN A 250 0.36 -6.57 -11.87
N VAL A 251 -0.79 -7.16 -12.21
CA VAL A 251 -0.90 -8.18 -13.28
C VAL A 251 -0.47 -7.61 -14.63
N MET A 252 -0.96 -6.42 -15.00
CA MET A 252 -0.60 -5.79 -16.27
C MET A 252 0.90 -5.50 -16.34
N ALA A 253 1.48 -4.94 -15.27
CA ALA A 253 2.90 -4.66 -15.20
C ALA A 253 3.74 -5.94 -15.24
N LEU A 254 3.33 -7.01 -14.53
CA LEU A 254 4.02 -8.29 -14.52
C LEU A 254 4.04 -8.95 -15.91
N ARG A 255 2.92 -8.93 -16.65
CA ARG A 255 2.83 -9.45 -18.01
C ARG A 255 3.77 -8.73 -18.97
N GLN A 256 3.90 -7.41 -18.84
CA GLN A 256 4.87 -6.66 -19.64
C GLN A 256 6.33 -6.98 -19.25
N LEU A 257 6.60 -7.25 -17.97
CA LEU A 257 7.94 -7.61 -17.48
C LEU A 257 8.37 -9.03 -17.86
N GLU A 258 7.45 -9.97 -18.01
CA GLU A 258 7.76 -11.38 -18.29
C GLU A 258 8.71 -11.59 -19.49
N PRO A 259 8.44 -11.08 -20.71
CA PRO A 259 9.36 -11.25 -21.84
C PRO A 259 10.71 -10.55 -21.62
N LEU A 260 10.74 -9.45 -20.87
CA LEU A 260 11.95 -8.71 -20.55
C LEU A 260 12.83 -9.49 -19.55
N ALA A 261 12.21 -10.14 -18.56
CA ALA A 261 12.91 -11.02 -17.63
C ALA A 261 13.43 -12.29 -18.31
N ARG A 262 12.62 -12.91 -19.20
CA ARG A 262 13.03 -14.09 -20.00
C ARG A 262 14.21 -13.80 -20.92
N SER A 263 14.27 -12.60 -21.52
CA SER A 263 15.36 -12.18 -22.40
C SER A 263 16.57 -11.58 -21.66
N GLY A 264 16.53 -11.49 -20.32
CA GLY A 264 17.61 -10.94 -19.52
C GLY A 264 17.70 -9.40 -19.52
N GLN A 265 16.73 -8.71 -20.12
CA GLN A 265 16.64 -7.24 -20.12
C GLN A 265 16.14 -6.69 -18.78
N PHE A 266 15.42 -7.50 -17.99
CA PHE A 266 14.99 -7.17 -16.63
C PHE A 266 15.50 -8.21 -15.62
N PRO A 267 15.92 -7.82 -14.39
CA PRO A 267 16.40 -8.76 -13.38
C PRO A 267 15.34 -9.79 -12.98
N LYS A 268 15.69 -11.08 -13.08
CA LYS A 268 14.82 -12.20 -12.68
C LYS A 268 14.30 -12.07 -11.25
N GLN A 269 15.13 -11.59 -10.31
CA GLN A 269 14.72 -11.41 -8.92
C GLN A 269 13.51 -10.49 -8.81
N GLY A 270 13.52 -9.34 -9.51
CA GLY A 270 12.40 -8.39 -9.47
C GLY A 270 11.11 -8.98 -10.04
N TYR A 271 11.22 -9.78 -11.09
CA TYR A 271 10.07 -10.51 -11.65
C TYR A 271 9.51 -11.54 -10.65
N ALA A 272 10.37 -12.32 -9.99
CA ALA A 272 9.95 -13.32 -9.00
C ALA A 272 9.24 -12.69 -7.79
N LEU A 273 9.77 -11.57 -7.29
CA LEU A 273 9.18 -10.84 -6.17
C LEU A 273 7.79 -10.27 -6.52
N LEU A 274 7.61 -9.74 -7.74
CA LEU A 274 6.30 -9.26 -8.20
C LEU A 274 5.33 -10.39 -8.49
N THR A 275 5.83 -11.53 -9.00
CA THR A 275 5.05 -12.74 -9.19
C THR A 275 4.40 -13.18 -7.88
N ASP A 276 5.16 -13.25 -6.79
CA ASP A 276 4.60 -13.65 -5.49
C ASP A 276 3.53 -12.68 -4.98
N ARG A 277 3.71 -11.36 -5.14
CA ARG A 277 2.69 -10.36 -4.77
C ARG A 277 1.40 -10.54 -5.58
N VAL A 278 1.53 -10.65 -6.90
CA VAL A 278 0.39 -10.88 -7.80
C VAL A 278 -0.30 -12.20 -7.46
N MET A 279 0.45 -13.28 -7.23
CA MET A 279 -0.14 -14.58 -6.91
C MET A 279 -0.86 -14.57 -5.56
N LEU A 280 -0.34 -13.87 -4.55
CA LEU A 280 -1.04 -13.72 -3.27
C LEU A 280 -2.34 -12.95 -3.44
N ALA A 281 -2.32 -11.85 -4.18
CA ALA A 281 -3.49 -11.04 -4.42
C ALA A 281 -4.57 -11.77 -5.25
N THR A 282 -4.17 -12.70 -6.13
CA THR A 282 -5.08 -13.37 -7.08
C THR A 282 -5.47 -14.78 -6.67
N THR A 283 -4.60 -15.53 -6.01
CA THR A 283 -4.82 -16.96 -5.67
C THR A 283 -4.64 -17.25 -4.18
N GLY A 284 -4.19 -16.28 -3.40
CA GLY A 284 -3.89 -16.46 -1.97
C GLY A 284 -2.69 -17.36 -1.70
N LYS A 285 -1.87 -17.68 -2.71
CA LYS A 285 -0.65 -18.51 -2.63
C LYS A 285 0.49 -17.82 -3.35
N GLN A 286 1.73 -18.16 -3.04
CA GLN A 286 2.92 -17.63 -3.71
C GLN A 286 3.87 -18.77 -4.12
N HIS A 287 4.76 -18.50 -5.07
CA HIS A 287 5.58 -19.52 -5.72
C HIS A 287 7.03 -19.55 -5.22
N TYR A 288 7.62 -18.38 -4.97
CA TYR A 288 9.03 -18.21 -4.59
C TYR A 288 9.23 -17.92 -3.09
N GLY A 289 8.15 -17.73 -2.33
CA GLY A 289 8.20 -17.54 -0.87
C GLY A 289 8.86 -16.24 -0.44
N SER A 290 8.67 -15.16 -1.20
CA SER A 290 9.32 -13.87 -0.93
C SER A 290 8.55 -12.94 0.01
N GLN A 291 7.23 -13.11 0.10
CA GLN A 291 6.35 -12.32 0.96
C GLN A 291 6.13 -13.05 2.28
N LEU A 292 6.57 -12.42 3.37
CA LEU A 292 6.62 -13.02 4.70
C LEU A 292 5.49 -12.49 5.58
N SER A 293 5.11 -13.30 6.56
CA SER A 293 4.23 -12.93 7.68
C SER A 293 4.87 -13.36 8.99
N CYS A 294 4.38 -12.78 10.09
CA CYS A 294 4.74 -13.27 11.41
C CYS A 294 3.91 -14.50 11.75
N GLN A 295 4.56 -15.66 11.87
CA GLN A 295 3.94 -16.94 12.24
C GLN A 295 4.66 -17.49 13.47
N SER A 296 3.94 -17.63 14.58
CA SER A 296 4.51 -18.13 15.83
C SER A 296 5.80 -17.40 16.26
N HIS A 297 5.78 -16.06 16.17
CA HIS A 297 6.93 -15.18 16.47
C HIS A 297 8.16 -15.31 15.55
N HIS A 298 7.97 -15.90 14.37
CA HIS A 298 9.02 -16.03 13.36
C HIS A 298 8.53 -15.61 11.98
N TYR A 299 9.44 -15.07 11.18
CA TYR A 299 9.14 -14.76 9.78
C TYR A 299 9.08 -16.03 8.95
N ALA A 300 7.96 -16.23 8.26
CA ALA A 300 7.75 -17.33 7.31
C ALA A 300 6.92 -16.84 6.11
N PRO A 301 7.06 -17.47 4.91
CA PRO A 301 6.22 -17.14 3.78
C PRO A 301 4.73 -17.20 4.13
N ILE A 302 3.95 -16.21 3.69
CA ILE A 302 2.51 -16.08 3.97
C ILE A 302 1.76 -17.39 3.67
N SER A 303 1.97 -17.92 2.47
CA SER A 303 1.36 -19.16 1.99
C SER A 303 2.04 -19.59 0.70
N LEU A 304 2.28 -20.90 0.55
CA LEU A 304 2.98 -21.47 -0.60
C LEU A 304 2.05 -22.31 -1.46
N ASP A 305 2.27 -22.27 -2.78
CA ASP A 305 1.58 -23.13 -3.74
C ASP A 305 2.01 -24.61 -3.63
N ALA A 306 1.46 -25.45 -4.52
CA ALA A 306 1.77 -26.87 -4.55
C ALA A 306 3.28 -27.12 -4.70
N GLY A 307 3.85 -27.87 -3.75
CA GLY A 307 5.27 -28.22 -3.71
C GLY A 307 6.17 -27.18 -3.00
N GLY A 308 5.68 -25.96 -2.76
CA GLY A 308 6.49 -24.92 -2.10
C GLY A 308 6.86 -25.24 -0.66
N GLY A 309 6.06 -26.04 0.05
CA GLY A 309 6.37 -26.51 1.40
C GLY A 309 7.58 -27.46 1.50
N ASN A 310 8.13 -27.93 0.37
CA ASN A 310 9.38 -28.68 0.35
C ASN A 310 10.56 -27.72 0.18
N PRO A 311 11.48 -27.59 1.16
CA PRO A 311 12.59 -26.64 1.10
C PRO A 311 13.48 -26.79 -0.14
N LYS A 312 13.73 -28.03 -0.60
CA LYS A 312 14.54 -28.27 -1.81
C LYS A 312 13.84 -27.76 -3.07
N THR A 313 12.52 -27.90 -3.13
CA THR A 313 11.73 -27.40 -4.27
C THR A 313 11.67 -25.89 -4.27
N LEU A 314 11.44 -25.28 -3.10
CA LEU A 314 11.43 -23.83 -2.93
C LEU A 314 12.79 -23.22 -3.28
N ASP A 315 13.88 -23.76 -2.74
CA ASP A 315 15.23 -23.24 -3.00
C ASP A 315 15.65 -23.43 -4.47
N ALA A 316 15.21 -24.50 -5.14
CA ALA A 316 15.45 -24.67 -6.57
C ALA A 316 14.75 -23.57 -7.40
N ARG A 317 13.46 -23.30 -7.14
CA ARG A 317 12.71 -22.22 -7.80
C ARG A 317 13.34 -20.84 -7.54
N ARG A 318 13.81 -20.62 -6.32
CA ARG A 318 14.51 -19.38 -5.92
C ARG A 318 15.83 -19.24 -6.67
N ALA A 319 16.62 -20.30 -6.76
CA ALA A 319 17.88 -20.32 -7.50
C ALA A 319 17.69 -19.99 -8.98
N ASP A 320 16.66 -20.55 -9.64
CA ASP A 320 16.34 -20.27 -11.06
C ASP A 320 16.07 -18.78 -11.35
N MET A 321 15.63 -18.07 -10.31
CA MET A 321 15.33 -16.64 -10.32
C MET A 321 16.43 -15.78 -9.69
N ASN A 322 17.60 -16.35 -9.41
CA ASN A 322 18.73 -15.69 -8.76
C ASN A 322 18.39 -15.13 -7.37
N LEU A 323 17.44 -15.75 -6.66
CA LEU A 323 17.12 -15.48 -5.26
C LEU A 323 17.96 -16.41 -4.35
N PRO A 324 18.39 -15.94 -3.18
CA PRO A 324 19.09 -16.79 -2.22
C PRO A 324 18.13 -17.85 -1.64
N PRO A 325 18.64 -18.97 -1.13
CA PRO A 325 17.84 -19.93 -0.35
C PRO A 325 17.01 -19.25 0.73
N GLU A 326 15.84 -19.80 1.06
CA GLU A 326 14.91 -19.21 2.03
C GLU A 326 15.60 -18.94 3.37
N ALA A 327 16.32 -19.92 3.92
CA ALA A 327 17.04 -19.78 5.17
C ALA A 327 18.09 -18.64 5.15
N THR A 328 18.68 -18.35 4.00
CA THR A 328 19.60 -17.21 3.83
C THR A 328 18.85 -15.89 3.74
N TYR A 329 17.68 -15.87 3.12
CA TYR A 329 16.83 -14.69 3.04
C TYR A 329 16.29 -14.28 4.42
N LEU A 330 15.83 -15.24 5.22
CA LEU A 330 15.28 -15.00 6.56
C LEU A 330 16.29 -14.35 7.52
N LYS A 331 17.60 -14.54 7.32
CA LYS A 331 18.67 -13.88 8.11
C LYS A 331 18.72 -12.36 7.95
N ARG A 332 18.00 -11.79 6.97
CA ARG A 332 17.89 -10.33 6.78
C ARG A 332 16.89 -9.69 7.74
N PHE A 333 16.06 -10.49 8.38
CA PHE A 333 15.04 -10.04 9.32
C PHE A 333 15.50 -10.33 10.76
N PRO A 334 14.98 -9.59 11.75
CA PRO A 334 15.18 -9.93 13.16
C PRO A 334 14.73 -11.36 13.46
N ALA A 335 15.31 -11.97 14.49
CA ALA A 335 14.98 -13.34 14.90
C ALA A 335 13.50 -13.52 15.29
N HIS A 336 12.87 -12.43 15.74
CA HIS A 336 11.48 -12.38 16.15
C HIS A 336 10.73 -11.25 15.45
N CYS A 337 9.47 -11.57 15.17
CA CYS A 337 8.37 -10.65 14.99
C CYS A 337 7.36 -10.93 16.13
#